data_AF-A0A5B1B8L8-F1
#
_entry.id   AF-A0A5B1B8L8-F1
#
_cell.length_a   1.000
_cell.length_b   1.000
_cell.length_c   1.000
_cell.angle_alpha   90.00
_cell.angle_beta   90.00
_cell.angle_gamma   90.00
#
_symmetry.space_group_name_H-M   'P 1'
#
loop_
_entity.id
_entity.type
_entity.pdbx_description
1 polymer ?
#
loop_
_entity_poly.entity_id
_entity_poly.type
_entity_poly.pdbx_seq_one_letter_code
_entity_poly.pdbx_strand_id
1 'polypeptide(L)'
;MSKNTDLNCDISSGNCSSIKATDQKTMRTTSRKATSKLKVIYYYDALCGWCYGFNPVISRIEEEYADKIKIETISGGLFTGNRVGYVNEVAPYIRAGAYKNVELITEVKFGEAFLKDVFGDGTMFLDSFPSSVALCIVKEKYPAQALKFSKLLLNAFYEEGLSPIDINDLATCAAKIGVDTKEFLHDMQKNSYKKATQKEFEAFRKSQLGGMPSLVLEKEGERFLLSSGFIKFDVLQDRLEQYL
;
A
#
# COMPACT_ATOMS: atom_id res chain seq x y z
N MET A 1 51.88 44.80 3.97
CA MET A 1 51.76 46.24 4.30
C MET A 1 50.95 46.90 3.20
N SER A 2 49.92 47.67 3.58
CA SER A 2 49.11 48.65 2.82
C SER A 2 48.52 48.22 1.45
N LYS A 3 47.22 47.88 1.37
CA LYS A 3 46.06 48.76 1.11
C LYS A 3 46.02 49.31 -0.32
N ASN A 4 45.10 48.79 -1.13
CA ASN A 4 44.43 49.58 -2.17
C ASN A 4 42.93 49.53 -1.88
N THR A 5 42.38 50.63 -1.40
CA THR A 5 40.95 50.82 -1.14
C THR A 5 40.40 51.72 -2.23
N ASP A 6 39.66 51.14 -3.17
CA ASP A 6 38.92 51.90 -4.17
C ASP A 6 37.77 52.64 -3.47
N LEU A 7 37.89 53.97 -3.48
CA LEU A 7 37.01 54.93 -2.84
C LEU A 7 36.23 55.65 -3.94
N ASN A 8 34.89 55.62 -3.85
CA ASN A 8 34.05 56.41 -4.75
C ASN A 8 33.66 57.69 -4.00
N CYS A 9 34.12 58.83 -4.50
CA CYS A 9 33.85 60.14 -3.91
C CYS A 9 32.82 60.88 -4.77
N ASP A 10 31.73 61.33 -4.14
CA ASP A 10 30.75 62.23 -4.75
C ASP A 10 31.20 63.69 -4.54
N ILE A 11 31.55 64.37 -5.64
CA ILE A 11 32.13 65.72 -5.63
C ILE A 11 31.10 66.79 -5.24
N SER A 12 29.81 66.47 -5.21
CA SER A 12 28.76 67.41 -4.81
C SER A 12 28.45 67.42 -3.30
N SER A 13 28.78 66.33 -2.58
CA SER A 13 28.44 66.15 -1.16
C SER A 13 29.64 65.91 -0.24
N GLY A 14 30.85 65.76 -0.79
CA GLY A 14 32.09 65.64 -0.02
C GLY A 14 32.25 64.34 0.77
N ASN A 15 31.39 63.35 0.53
CA ASN A 15 31.43 62.06 1.22
C ASN A 15 32.07 60.98 0.36
N CYS A 16 32.96 60.18 0.95
CA CYS A 16 33.65 59.10 0.27
C CYS A 16 33.44 57.78 1.01
N SER A 17 32.91 56.77 0.31
CA SER A 17 32.63 55.45 0.89
C SER A 17 33.24 54.33 0.04
N SER A 18 33.62 53.24 0.71
CA SER A 18 34.33 52.11 0.10
C SER A 18 33.39 51.15 -0.61
N ILE A 19 33.67 50.87 -1.88
CA ILE A 19 32.94 49.86 -2.66
C ILE A 19 33.49 48.48 -2.28
N LYS A 20 32.64 47.58 -1.76
CA LYS A 20 32.93 46.14 -1.81
C LYS A 20 32.28 45.57 -3.07
N ALA A 21 33.15 45.07 -3.96
CA ALA A 21 32.80 44.48 -5.24
C ALA A 21 31.75 43.37 -5.08
N THR A 22 30.70 43.53 -5.87
CA THR A 22 29.61 42.59 -6.09
C THR A 22 30.07 41.56 -7.11
N ASP A 23 30.01 40.27 -6.76
CA ASP A 23 29.87 39.22 -7.76
C ASP A 23 29.17 38.00 -7.14
N GLN A 24 27.89 38.19 -6.82
CA GLN A 24 26.97 37.08 -6.59
C GLN A 24 26.04 37.00 -7.80
N LYS A 25 26.52 36.23 -8.78
CA LYS A 25 25.69 35.60 -9.82
C LYS A 25 24.47 35.01 -9.13
N THR A 26 23.34 35.70 -9.23
CA THR A 26 22.08 35.24 -8.65
C THR A 26 21.62 34.05 -9.47
N MET A 27 22.12 32.85 -9.13
CA MET A 27 21.40 31.62 -9.40
C MET A 27 20.09 31.75 -8.64
N ARG A 28 19.04 32.20 -9.33
CA ARG A 28 17.67 31.84 -8.99
C ARG A 28 17.60 30.32 -9.13
N THR A 29 18.01 29.62 -8.08
CA THR A 29 17.49 28.29 -7.80
C THR A 29 16.01 28.50 -7.56
N THR A 30 15.23 28.39 -8.64
CA THR A 30 13.84 28.01 -8.52
C THR A 30 13.86 26.68 -7.79
N SER A 31 13.68 26.74 -6.47
CA SER A 31 13.26 25.60 -5.67
C SER A 31 12.03 25.05 -6.38
N ARG A 32 12.19 23.97 -7.15
CA ARG A 32 11.08 23.15 -7.60
C ARG A 32 10.39 22.73 -6.31
N LYS A 33 9.27 23.37 -5.99
CA LYS A 33 8.34 22.90 -4.98
C LYS A 33 8.11 21.44 -5.31
N ALA A 34 8.63 20.53 -4.49
CA ALA A 34 8.46 19.11 -4.71
C ALA A 34 6.95 18.87 -4.80
N THR A 35 6.47 18.47 -5.98
CA THR A 35 5.06 18.17 -6.18
C THR A 35 4.75 17.02 -5.23
N SER A 36 3.91 17.27 -4.23
CA SER A 36 3.56 16.25 -3.25
C SER A 36 2.81 15.12 -3.96
N LYS A 37 3.28 13.89 -3.82
CA LYS A 37 2.63 12.72 -4.42
C LYS A 37 1.17 12.64 -4.00
N LEU A 38 0.28 12.34 -4.93
CA LEU A 38 -1.11 12.05 -4.61
C LEU A 38 -1.20 10.77 -3.79
N LYS A 39 -2.16 10.70 -2.88
CA LYS A 39 -2.32 9.51 -2.03
C LYS A 39 -3.46 8.65 -2.59
N VAL A 40 -3.18 7.37 -2.82
CA VAL A 40 -4.18 6.38 -3.22
C VAL A 40 -4.33 5.38 -2.08
N ILE A 41 -5.52 5.24 -1.54
CA ILE A 41 -5.85 4.23 -0.55
C ILE A 41 -6.30 2.98 -1.29
N TYR A 42 -5.56 1.89 -1.11
CA TYR A 42 -5.88 0.55 -1.58
C TYR A 42 -6.48 -0.27 -0.45
N TYR A 43 -7.79 -0.50 -0.53
CA TYR A 43 -8.50 -1.42 0.35
C TYR A 43 -8.45 -2.83 -0.22
N TYR A 44 -7.91 -3.76 0.56
CA TYR A 44 -7.79 -5.17 0.18
C TYR A 44 -8.05 -6.08 1.40
N ASP A 45 -8.07 -7.38 1.18
CA ASP A 45 -7.95 -8.36 2.25
C ASP A 45 -7.02 -9.50 1.78
N ALA A 46 -6.23 -10.08 2.66
CA ALA A 46 -5.34 -11.17 2.27
C ALA A 46 -6.11 -12.46 1.91
N LEU A 47 -7.37 -12.57 2.33
CA LEU A 47 -8.29 -13.67 2.01
C LEU A 47 -9.29 -13.32 0.89
N CYS A 48 -9.03 -12.26 0.13
CA CYS A 48 -9.85 -11.84 -1.01
C CYS A 48 -9.25 -12.33 -2.34
N GLY A 49 -9.90 -13.30 -2.98
CA GLY A 49 -9.43 -13.86 -4.27
C GLY A 49 -9.38 -12.84 -5.41
N TRP A 50 -10.31 -11.87 -5.44
CA TRP A 50 -10.25 -10.76 -6.41
C TRP A 50 -9.09 -9.80 -6.14
N CYS A 51 -8.65 -9.68 -4.88
CA CYS A 51 -7.50 -8.87 -4.50
C CYS A 51 -6.20 -9.56 -4.95
N TYR A 52 -6.15 -10.91 -4.90
CA TYR A 52 -5.08 -11.69 -5.53
C TYR A 52 -5.04 -11.48 -7.05
N GLY A 53 -6.18 -11.58 -7.73
CA GLY A 53 -6.29 -11.28 -9.16
C GLY A 53 -5.90 -9.84 -9.53
N PHE A 54 -5.95 -8.92 -8.57
CA PHE A 54 -5.58 -7.52 -8.78
C PHE A 54 -4.09 -7.24 -8.55
N ASN A 55 -3.30 -8.20 -8.03
CA ASN A 55 -1.86 -8.05 -7.78
C ASN A 55 -1.07 -7.54 -9.00
N PRO A 56 -1.28 -8.06 -10.23
CA PRO A 56 -0.56 -7.56 -11.40
C PRO A 56 -0.90 -6.08 -11.71
N VAL A 57 -2.17 -5.71 -11.60
CA VAL A 57 -2.65 -4.35 -11.88
C VAL A 57 -2.07 -3.35 -10.89
N ILE A 58 -2.20 -3.61 -9.58
CA ILE A 58 -1.71 -2.68 -8.56
C ILE A 58 -0.18 -2.59 -8.54
N SER A 59 0.53 -3.67 -8.90
CA SER A 59 1.99 -3.65 -9.03
C SER A 59 2.44 -2.76 -10.18
N ARG A 60 1.75 -2.85 -11.33
CA ARG A 60 2.05 -2.00 -12.48
C ARG A 60 1.76 -0.53 -12.18
N ILE A 61 0.68 -0.23 -11.46
CA ILE A 61 0.38 1.13 -10.99
C ILE A 61 1.45 1.64 -10.01
N GLU A 62 1.89 0.82 -9.05
CA GLU A 62 2.96 1.16 -8.11
C GLU A 62 4.26 1.51 -8.84
N GLU A 63 4.63 0.72 -9.86
CA GLU A 63 5.84 0.91 -10.66
C GLU A 63 5.77 2.13 -11.57
N GLU A 64 4.73 2.23 -12.42
CA GLU A 64 4.62 3.28 -13.44
C GLU A 64 4.34 4.67 -12.86
N TYR A 65 3.71 4.74 -11.68
CA TYR A 65 3.35 6.01 -11.03
C TYR A 65 4.13 6.26 -9.74
N ALA A 66 5.24 5.55 -9.51
CA ALA A 66 6.03 5.63 -8.29
C ALA A 66 6.45 7.06 -7.93
N ASP A 67 6.69 7.93 -8.90
CA ASP A 67 7.09 9.33 -8.74
C ASP A 67 5.91 10.27 -8.46
N LYS A 68 4.68 9.87 -8.84
CA LYS A 68 3.46 10.69 -8.79
C LYS A 68 2.51 10.32 -7.66
N ILE A 69 2.44 9.05 -7.26
CA ILE A 69 1.50 8.58 -6.24
C ILE A 69 2.19 7.86 -5.09
N LYS A 70 1.52 7.84 -3.94
CA LYS A 70 1.82 6.99 -2.79
C LYS A 70 0.63 6.12 -2.49
N ILE A 71 0.83 4.81 -2.46
CA ILE A 71 -0.24 3.86 -2.14
C ILE A 71 -0.22 3.57 -0.64
N GLU A 72 -1.34 3.84 0.05
CA GLU A 72 -1.60 3.36 1.40
C GLU A 72 -2.45 2.10 1.31
N THR A 73 -1.96 0.98 1.82
CA THR A 73 -2.70 -0.28 1.86
C THR A 73 -3.48 -0.38 3.18
N ILE A 74 -4.76 -0.76 3.13
CA ILE A 74 -5.64 -0.93 4.30
C ILE A 74 -6.35 -2.28 4.19
N SER A 75 -6.38 -3.06 5.27
CA SER A 75 -7.14 -4.30 5.29
C SER A 75 -8.62 -4.05 5.62
N GLY A 76 -9.55 -4.58 4.83
CA GLY A 76 -10.99 -4.38 5.03
C GLY A 76 -11.69 -5.43 5.90
N GLY A 77 -11.08 -6.59 6.16
CA GLY A 77 -11.64 -7.61 7.06
C GLY A 77 -12.76 -8.43 6.44
N LEU A 78 -12.44 -9.24 5.43
CA LEU A 78 -13.37 -10.05 4.67
C LEU A 78 -13.99 -11.20 5.49
N PHE A 79 -13.19 -11.95 6.24
CA PHE A 79 -13.65 -13.02 7.12
C PHE A 79 -13.48 -12.58 8.57
N THR A 80 -14.57 -12.03 9.13
CA THR A 80 -14.63 -11.44 10.47
C THR A 80 -15.94 -11.79 11.14
N GLY A 81 -15.94 -11.88 12.48
CA GLY A 81 -17.14 -12.19 13.26
C GLY A 81 -17.73 -13.56 12.88
N ASN A 82 -19.02 -13.59 12.52
CA ASN A 82 -19.74 -14.81 12.13
C ASN A 82 -19.31 -15.40 10.78
N ARG A 83 -18.40 -14.74 10.05
CA ARG A 83 -17.82 -15.26 8.80
C ARG A 83 -16.50 -15.98 9.03
N VAL A 84 -15.96 -16.00 10.24
CA VAL A 84 -14.73 -16.75 10.57
C VAL A 84 -15.06 -18.23 10.65
N GLY A 85 -14.28 -19.08 9.97
CA GLY A 85 -14.51 -20.52 9.97
C GLY A 85 -13.73 -21.25 8.89
N TYR A 86 -13.95 -22.56 8.78
CA TYR A 86 -13.32 -23.38 7.73
C TYR A 86 -13.86 -23.00 6.36
N VAL A 87 -13.00 -23.00 5.34
CA VAL A 87 -13.32 -22.56 3.97
C VAL A 87 -14.59 -23.22 3.40
N ASN A 88 -14.81 -24.51 3.68
CA ASN A 88 -15.99 -25.23 3.20
C ASN A 88 -17.31 -24.81 3.89
N GLU A 89 -17.23 -24.23 5.09
CA GLU A 89 -18.40 -23.80 5.86
C GLU A 89 -18.78 -22.35 5.54
N VAL A 90 -17.78 -21.45 5.56
CA VAL A 90 -18.02 -20.00 5.44
C VAL A 90 -17.84 -19.47 4.01
N ALA A 91 -17.22 -20.26 3.12
CA ALA A 91 -16.99 -19.89 1.73
C ALA A 91 -17.19 -21.05 0.73
N PRO A 92 -18.31 -21.81 0.79
CA PRO A 92 -18.54 -22.97 -0.08
C PRO A 92 -18.54 -22.62 -1.57
N TYR A 93 -18.81 -21.37 -1.92
CA TYR A 93 -18.76 -20.87 -3.30
C TYR A 93 -17.35 -20.91 -3.92
N ILE A 94 -16.28 -20.87 -3.11
CA ILE A 94 -14.90 -21.00 -3.60
C ILE A 94 -14.73 -22.39 -4.20
N ARG A 95 -15.13 -23.43 -3.47
CA ARG A 95 -15.15 -24.81 -3.95
C ARG A 95 -16.10 -25.01 -5.13
N ALA A 96 -17.20 -24.28 -5.19
CA ALA A 96 -18.11 -24.29 -6.34
C ALA A 96 -17.50 -23.69 -7.63
N GLY A 97 -16.29 -23.13 -7.56
CA GLY A 97 -15.53 -22.69 -8.74
C GLY A 97 -15.34 -21.19 -8.86
N ALA A 98 -15.61 -20.40 -7.81
CA ALA A 98 -15.47 -18.94 -7.89
C ALA A 98 -14.04 -18.49 -8.27
N TYR A 99 -13.00 -19.23 -7.88
CA TYR A 99 -11.62 -18.95 -8.28
C TYR A 99 -11.42 -19.01 -9.81
N LYS A 100 -12.16 -19.85 -10.54
CA LYS A 100 -12.08 -19.95 -12.01
C LYS A 100 -12.47 -18.64 -12.69
N ASN A 101 -13.43 -17.90 -12.13
CA ASN A 101 -13.81 -16.59 -12.66
C ASN A 101 -12.69 -15.58 -12.47
N VAL A 102 -11.98 -15.64 -11.34
CA VAL A 102 -10.81 -14.81 -11.09
C VAL A 102 -9.71 -15.15 -12.09
N GLU A 103 -9.38 -16.42 -12.29
CA GLU A 103 -8.38 -16.82 -13.29
C GLU A 103 -8.76 -16.41 -14.72
N LEU A 104 -10.04 -16.53 -15.08
CA LEU A 104 -10.53 -16.18 -16.41
C LEU A 104 -10.41 -14.69 -16.69
N ILE A 105 -10.74 -13.84 -15.72
CA ILE A 105 -10.81 -12.38 -15.90
C ILE A 105 -9.45 -11.72 -15.68
N THR A 106 -8.66 -12.25 -14.76
CA THR A 106 -7.40 -11.61 -14.30
C THR A 106 -6.15 -12.33 -14.78
N GLU A 107 -6.30 -13.53 -15.37
CA GLU A 107 -5.24 -14.39 -15.90
C GLU A 107 -4.26 -14.95 -14.85
N VAL A 108 -4.39 -14.56 -13.57
CA VAL A 108 -3.65 -15.19 -12.47
C VAL A 108 -4.03 -16.67 -12.33
N LYS A 109 -3.17 -17.45 -11.68
CA LYS A 109 -3.39 -18.88 -11.42
C LYS A 109 -3.34 -19.16 -9.93
N PHE A 110 -4.32 -19.90 -9.44
CA PHE A 110 -4.29 -20.40 -8.07
C PHE A 110 -3.39 -21.64 -8.03
N GLY A 111 -2.52 -21.70 -7.02
CA GLY A 111 -1.54 -22.76 -6.89
C GLY A 111 -2.17 -24.11 -6.51
N GLU A 112 -1.51 -25.19 -6.91
CA GLU A 112 -2.00 -26.55 -6.65
C GLU A 112 -2.18 -26.83 -5.15
N ALA A 113 -1.31 -26.27 -4.29
CA ALA A 113 -1.40 -26.41 -2.84
C ALA A 113 -2.70 -25.82 -2.28
N PHE A 114 -3.03 -24.58 -2.66
CA PHE A 114 -4.28 -23.93 -2.30
C PHE A 114 -5.49 -24.72 -2.80
N LEU A 115 -5.48 -25.10 -4.08
CA LEU A 115 -6.60 -25.83 -4.69
C LEU A 115 -6.81 -27.19 -4.03
N LYS A 116 -5.74 -27.91 -3.67
CA LYS A 116 -5.82 -29.21 -3.00
C LYS A 116 -6.52 -29.10 -1.64
N ASP A 117 -6.23 -28.07 -0.84
CA ASP A 117 -6.93 -27.91 0.44
C ASP A 117 -8.40 -27.54 0.24
N VAL A 118 -8.68 -26.56 -0.62
CA VAL A 118 -10.06 -26.10 -0.93
C VAL A 118 -10.94 -27.23 -1.47
N PHE A 119 -10.41 -28.05 -2.37
CA PHE A 119 -11.16 -29.17 -2.96
C PHE A 119 -11.09 -30.46 -2.16
N GLY A 120 -10.09 -30.59 -1.29
CA GLY A 120 -9.87 -31.72 -0.42
C GLY A 120 -10.60 -31.56 0.91
N ASP A 121 -9.85 -31.62 2.01
CA ASP A 121 -10.39 -31.70 3.36
C ASP A 121 -10.99 -30.36 3.84
N GLY A 122 -10.69 -29.24 3.18
CA GLY A 122 -11.20 -27.91 3.51
C GLY A 122 -10.71 -27.40 4.86
N THR A 123 -9.45 -27.66 5.17
CA THR A 123 -8.88 -27.40 6.50
C THR A 123 -8.39 -25.98 6.68
N MET A 124 -8.26 -25.19 5.60
CA MET A 124 -7.92 -23.78 5.69
C MET A 124 -8.99 -23.03 6.47
N PHE A 125 -8.59 -22.53 7.62
CA PHE A 125 -9.40 -21.70 8.50
C PHE A 125 -9.28 -20.24 8.08
N LEU A 126 -10.39 -19.63 7.70
CA LEU A 126 -10.45 -18.28 7.19
C LEU A 126 -10.74 -17.30 8.33
N ASP A 127 -9.70 -16.57 8.73
CA ASP A 127 -9.79 -15.41 9.60
C ASP A 127 -8.89 -14.29 9.03
N SER A 128 -9.49 -13.16 8.66
CA SER A 128 -8.74 -12.03 8.11
C SER A 128 -7.92 -11.31 9.19
N PHE A 129 -8.18 -11.56 10.48
CA PHE A 129 -7.60 -10.78 11.56
C PHE A 129 -6.07 -10.94 11.70
N PRO A 130 -5.46 -12.15 11.72
CA PRO A 130 -4.02 -12.30 11.93
C PRO A 130 -3.20 -11.65 10.81
N SER A 131 -3.54 -11.89 9.55
CA SER A 131 -2.87 -11.29 8.40
C SER A 131 -3.02 -9.76 8.34
N SER A 132 -4.14 -9.23 8.87
CA SER A 132 -4.35 -7.78 8.98
C SER A 132 -3.55 -7.15 10.13
N VAL A 133 -3.35 -7.86 11.26
CA VAL A 133 -2.44 -7.43 12.33
C VAL A 133 -1.00 -7.37 11.80
N ALA A 134 -0.58 -8.40 11.06
CA ALA A 134 0.71 -8.44 10.38
C ALA A 134 0.91 -7.22 9.46
N LEU A 135 -0.10 -6.86 8.67
CA LEU A 135 -0.04 -5.67 7.83
C LEU A 135 0.10 -4.39 8.66
N CYS A 136 -0.65 -4.22 9.76
CA CYS A 136 -0.53 -3.03 10.61
C CYS A 136 0.89 -2.86 11.18
N ILE A 137 1.56 -3.96 11.55
CA ILE A 137 2.97 -3.95 11.99
C ILE A 137 3.88 -3.44 10.88
N VAL A 138 3.76 -4.02 9.67
CA VAL A 138 4.56 -3.63 8.51
C VAL A 138 4.28 -2.18 8.12
N LYS A 139 3.03 -1.72 8.16
CA LYS A 139 2.67 -0.32 7.87
C LYS A 139 3.33 0.67 8.83
N GLU A 140 3.39 0.34 10.13
CA GLU A 140 3.97 1.22 11.13
C GLU A 140 5.50 1.27 11.02
N LYS A 141 6.14 0.10 10.90
CA LYS A 141 7.61 -0.02 10.97
C LYS A 141 8.31 0.09 9.61
N TYR A 142 7.65 -0.35 8.56
CA TYR A 142 8.18 -0.44 7.19
C TYR A 142 7.14 0.09 6.18
N PRO A 143 6.69 1.37 6.29
CA PRO A 143 5.57 1.89 5.52
C PRO A 143 5.74 1.78 4.00
N ALA A 144 6.98 1.85 3.50
CA ALA A 144 7.27 1.69 2.08
C ALA A 144 7.11 0.25 1.57
N GLN A 145 7.09 -0.75 2.46
CA GLN A 145 6.95 -2.16 2.14
C GLN A 145 5.52 -2.68 2.28
N ALA A 146 4.57 -1.86 2.75
CA ALA A 146 3.21 -2.30 3.06
C ALA A 146 2.49 -2.93 1.85
N LEU A 147 2.58 -2.31 0.67
CA LEU A 147 2.00 -2.85 -0.56
C LEU A 147 2.75 -4.11 -1.03
N LYS A 148 4.09 -4.14 -0.93
CA LYS A 148 4.85 -5.35 -1.23
C LYS A 148 4.46 -6.51 -0.32
N PHE A 149 4.27 -6.25 0.97
CA PHE A 149 3.89 -7.26 1.96
C PHE A 149 2.48 -7.79 1.73
N SER A 150 1.50 -6.93 1.41
CA SER A 150 0.15 -7.39 1.10
C SER A 150 0.12 -8.34 -0.10
N LYS A 151 0.89 -8.03 -1.15
CA LYS A 151 1.07 -8.92 -2.31
C LYS A 151 1.72 -10.25 -1.93
N LEU A 152 2.72 -10.24 -1.05
CA LEU A 152 3.36 -11.47 -0.55
C LEU A 152 2.39 -12.35 0.23
N LEU A 153 1.53 -11.78 1.06
CA LEU A 153 0.50 -12.54 1.78
C LEU A 153 -0.50 -13.19 0.81
N LEU A 154 -0.95 -12.44 -0.21
CA LEU A 154 -1.84 -12.97 -1.23
C LEU A 154 -1.19 -14.15 -1.98
N ASN A 155 0.07 -14.04 -2.39
CA ASN A 155 0.78 -15.15 -3.04
C ASN A 155 0.99 -16.33 -2.08
N ALA A 156 1.37 -16.07 -0.82
CA ALA A 156 1.55 -17.11 0.19
C ALA A 156 0.28 -17.96 0.38
N PHE A 157 -0.90 -17.35 0.37
CA PHE A 157 -2.14 -18.08 0.60
C PHE A 157 -2.69 -18.72 -0.67
N TYR A 158 -2.68 -18.02 -1.80
CA TYR A 158 -3.33 -18.48 -3.03
C TYR A 158 -2.43 -19.26 -3.98
N GLU A 159 -1.11 -19.09 -3.89
CA GLU A 159 -0.13 -19.83 -4.70
C GLU A 159 0.56 -20.90 -3.85
N GLU A 160 1.10 -20.53 -2.69
CA GLU A 160 1.87 -21.44 -1.83
C GLU A 160 0.96 -22.31 -0.90
N GLY A 161 -0.31 -21.92 -0.70
CA GLY A 161 -1.26 -22.65 0.14
C GLY A 161 -0.97 -22.56 1.65
N LEU A 162 -0.23 -21.53 2.09
CA LEU A 162 0.10 -21.32 3.50
C LEU A 162 -1.13 -20.93 4.34
N SER A 163 -1.02 -21.18 5.65
CA SER A 163 -2.11 -20.89 6.57
C SER A 163 -2.22 -19.38 6.85
N PRO A 164 -3.40 -18.77 6.71
CA PRO A 164 -3.56 -17.34 6.98
C PRO A 164 -3.57 -16.98 8.46
N ILE A 165 -3.66 -17.99 9.33
CA ILE A 165 -3.71 -17.85 10.79
C ILE A 165 -2.43 -18.28 11.49
N ASP A 166 -1.50 -18.94 10.79
CA ASP A 166 -0.21 -19.33 11.37
C ASP A 166 0.73 -18.11 11.41
N ILE A 167 1.02 -17.65 12.62
CA ILE A 167 1.89 -16.49 12.83
C ILE A 167 3.33 -16.72 12.34
N ASN A 168 3.79 -17.96 12.24
CA ASN A 168 5.11 -18.30 11.73
C ASN A 168 5.17 -18.18 10.20
N ASP A 169 4.08 -18.56 9.51
CA ASP A 169 3.93 -18.34 8.06
C ASP A 169 3.92 -16.83 7.76
N LEU A 170 3.19 -16.05 8.57
CA LEU A 170 3.17 -14.59 8.48
C LEU A 170 4.57 -13.97 8.73
N ALA A 171 5.31 -14.49 9.72
CA ALA A 171 6.67 -14.06 10.00
C ALA A 171 7.64 -14.41 8.86
N THR A 172 7.47 -15.57 8.23
CA THR A 172 8.24 -15.98 7.05
C THR A 172 7.97 -15.03 5.89
N CYS A 173 6.72 -14.62 5.68
CA CYS A 173 6.37 -13.60 4.69
C CYS A 173 7.01 -12.24 5.01
N ALA A 174 7.03 -11.83 6.29
CA ALA A 174 7.63 -10.56 6.71
C ALA A 174 9.16 -10.57 6.54
N ALA A 175 9.81 -11.72 6.75
CA ALA A 175 11.24 -11.87 6.53
C ALA A 175 11.64 -11.63 5.05
N LYS A 176 10.77 -11.97 4.09
CA LYS A 176 10.98 -11.71 2.64
C LYS A 176 11.13 -10.21 2.31
N ILE A 177 10.73 -9.30 3.20
CA ILE A 177 10.93 -7.83 3.08
C ILE A 177 11.94 -7.27 4.08
N GLY A 178 12.71 -8.14 4.75
CA GLY A 178 13.77 -7.74 5.68
C GLY A 178 13.31 -7.44 7.10
N VAL A 179 12.08 -7.82 7.49
CA VAL A 179 11.62 -7.70 8.89
C VAL A 179 12.26 -8.81 9.73
N ASP A 180 12.80 -8.47 10.90
CA ASP A 180 13.27 -9.47 11.87
C ASP A 180 12.11 -10.32 12.38
N THR A 181 12.24 -11.64 12.29
CA THR A 181 11.15 -12.56 12.64
C THR A 181 10.83 -12.56 14.13
N LYS A 182 11.83 -12.38 15.01
CA LYS A 182 11.61 -12.37 16.46
C LYS A 182 10.87 -11.10 16.88
N GLU A 183 11.29 -9.96 16.34
CA GLU A 183 10.62 -8.68 16.55
C GLU A 183 9.17 -8.74 16.04
N PHE A 184 8.96 -9.26 14.83
CA PHE A 184 7.63 -9.41 14.24
C PHE A 184 6.70 -10.29 15.08
N LEU A 185 7.18 -11.47 15.51
CA LEU A 185 6.39 -12.38 16.36
C LEU A 185 6.04 -11.74 17.71
N HIS A 186 6.95 -10.96 18.29
CA HIS A 186 6.66 -10.19 19.50
C HIS A 186 5.60 -9.11 19.24
N ASP A 187 5.68 -8.40 18.12
CA ASP A 187 4.69 -7.37 17.76
C ASP A 187 3.30 -7.94 17.48
N MET A 188 3.20 -9.12 16.85
CA MET A 188 1.93 -9.83 16.61
C MET A 188 1.12 -10.04 17.90
N GLN A 189 1.77 -10.07 19.07
CA GLN A 189 1.11 -10.22 20.36
C GLN A 189 0.56 -8.90 20.91
N LYS A 190 1.04 -7.74 20.44
CA LYS A 190 0.70 -6.42 21.01
C LYS A 190 -0.74 -6.03 20.73
N ASN A 191 -1.42 -5.56 21.77
CA ASN A 191 -2.80 -5.07 21.68
C ASN A 191 -2.93 -3.78 20.85
N SER A 192 -1.86 -3.00 20.68
CA SER A 192 -1.87 -1.80 19.83
C SER A 192 -2.20 -2.14 18.38
N TYR A 193 -1.53 -3.16 17.80
CA TYR A 193 -1.77 -3.58 16.42
C TYR A 193 -3.14 -4.24 16.25
N LYS A 194 -3.57 -5.05 17.22
CA LYS A 194 -4.94 -5.62 17.26
C LYS A 194 -6.02 -4.53 17.21
N LYS A 195 -5.86 -3.46 17.99
CA LYS A 195 -6.76 -2.29 17.99
C LYS A 195 -6.66 -1.50 16.68
N ALA A 196 -5.46 -1.36 16.10
CA ALA A 196 -5.28 -0.70 14.81
C ALA A 196 -6.03 -1.45 13.70
N THR A 197 -5.91 -2.78 13.65
CA THR A 197 -6.65 -3.64 12.72
C THR A 197 -8.17 -3.48 12.85
N GLN A 198 -8.70 -3.47 14.07
CA GLN A 198 -10.14 -3.25 14.30
C GLN A 198 -10.61 -1.89 13.78
N LYS A 199 -9.79 -0.84 13.95
CA LYS A 199 -10.07 0.49 13.39
C LYS A 199 -10.07 0.49 11.86
N GLU A 200 -9.16 -0.24 11.21
CA GLU A 200 -9.16 -0.38 9.75
C GLU A 200 -10.44 -1.06 9.25
N PHE A 201 -10.87 -2.15 9.90
CA PHE A 201 -12.12 -2.84 9.57
C PHE A 201 -13.35 -1.94 9.78
N GLU A 202 -13.38 -1.14 10.85
CA GLU A 202 -14.43 -0.15 11.06
C GLU A 202 -14.42 0.95 10.01
N ALA A 203 -13.25 1.46 9.64
CA ALA A 203 -13.11 2.49 8.61
C ALA A 203 -13.59 1.99 7.25
N PHE A 204 -13.22 0.76 6.87
CA PHE A 204 -13.70 0.14 5.63
C PHE A 204 -15.22 -0.06 5.65
N ARG A 205 -15.79 -0.60 6.74
CA ARG A 205 -17.26 -0.74 6.86
C ARG A 205 -18.00 0.59 6.73
N LYS A 206 -17.46 1.67 7.31
CA LYS A 206 -18.03 3.03 7.21
C LYS A 206 -17.88 3.65 5.82
N SER A 207 -16.91 3.21 5.02
CA SER A 207 -16.65 3.74 3.68
C SER A 207 -17.71 3.35 2.63
N GLN A 208 -18.52 2.31 2.90
CA GLN A 208 -19.58 1.82 2.02
C GLN A 208 -19.12 1.47 0.59
N LEU A 209 -17.83 1.16 0.39
CA LEU A 209 -17.22 0.86 -0.91
C LEU A 209 -17.71 -0.45 -1.57
N GLY A 210 -18.67 -1.16 -0.97
CA GLY A 210 -19.30 -2.36 -1.54
C GLY A 210 -18.45 -3.64 -1.52
N GLY A 211 -17.12 -3.54 -1.65
CA GLY A 211 -16.23 -4.70 -1.66
C GLY A 211 -14.75 -4.35 -1.83
N MET A 212 -13.93 -5.39 -1.98
CA MET A 212 -12.50 -5.28 -2.24
C MET A 212 -12.14 -6.12 -3.48
N PRO A 213 -11.11 -5.75 -4.26
CA PRO A 213 -10.24 -4.59 -4.08
C PRO A 213 -10.97 -3.26 -4.34
N SER A 214 -10.63 -2.20 -3.62
CA SER A 214 -11.15 -0.85 -3.88
C SER A 214 -10.02 0.18 -3.81
N LEU A 215 -10.06 1.19 -4.69
CA LEU A 215 -9.08 2.28 -4.73
C LEU A 215 -9.76 3.63 -4.58
N VAL A 216 -9.27 4.43 -3.64
CA VAL A 216 -9.74 5.79 -3.38
C VAL A 216 -8.57 6.76 -3.46
N LEU A 217 -8.66 7.76 -4.33
CA LEU A 217 -7.70 8.84 -4.42
C LEU A 217 -8.02 9.93 -3.39
N GLU A 218 -7.02 10.40 -2.66
CA GLU A 218 -7.09 11.61 -1.82
C GLU A 218 -6.31 12.75 -2.51
N LYS A 219 -7.02 13.83 -2.88
CA LYS A 219 -6.45 15.03 -3.49
C LYS A 219 -7.11 16.26 -2.88
N GLU A 220 -6.30 17.18 -2.36
CA GLU A 220 -6.76 18.48 -1.81
C GLU A 220 -7.83 18.36 -0.70
N GLY A 221 -7.83 17.26 0.05
CA GLY A 221 -8.82 17.00 1.11
C GLY A 221 -10.09 16.32 0.62
N GLU A 222 -10.25 16.14 -0.70
CA GLU A 222 -11.35 15.41 -1.31
C GLU A 222 -10.98 13.95 -1.60
N ARG A 223 -12.00 13.09 -1.68
CA ARG A 223 -11.88 11.66 -1.96
C ARG A 223 -12.61 11.29 -3.25
N PHE A 224 -11.90 10.62 -4.15
CA PHE A 224 -12.45 10.17 -5.43
C PHE A 224 -12.35 8.65 -5.54
N LEU A 225 -13.45 8.00 -5.89
CA LEU A 225 -13.48 6.57 -6.11
C LEU A 225 -12.84 6.23 -7.47
N LEU A 226 -11.68 5.59 -7.45
CA LEU A 226 -11.03 5.09 -8.67
C LEU A 226 -11.59 3.72 -9.05
N SER A 227 -11.85 2.85 -8.08
CA SER A 227 -12.49 1.55 -8.32
C SER A 227 -13.18 1.00 -7.08
N SER A 228 -14.26 0.26 -7.32
CA SER A 228 -14.87 -0.67 -6.38
C SER A 228 -15.00 -2.02 -7.09
N GLY A 229 -14.16 -2.97 -6.70
CA GLY A 229 -13.94 -4.23 -7.41
C GLY A 229 -12.76 -4.19 -8.40
N PHE A 230 -12.51 -5.35 -9.01
CA PHE A 230 -11.46 -5.53 -10.01
C PHE A 230 -11.77 -4.69 -11.26
N ILE A 231 -10.74 -3.97 -11.73
CA ILE A 231 -10.71 -3.34 -13.06
C ILE A 231 -9.35 -3.62 -13.69
N LYS A 232 -9.31 -3.64 -15.02
CA LYS A 232 -8.06 -3.77 -15.78
C LYS A 232 -7.18 -2.53 -15.61
N PHE A 233 -5.90 -2.71 -15.91
CA PHE A 233 -4.89 -1.67 -15.76
C PHE A 233 -5.20 -0.41 -16.57
N ASP A 234 -5.55 -0.56 -17.85
CA ASP A 234 -5.93 0.54 -18.74
C ASP A 234 -7.08 1.39 -18.18
N VAL A 235 -8.14 0.75 -17.69
CA VAL A 235 -9.27 1.46 -17.08
C VAL A 235 -8.86 2.20 -15.81
N LEU A 236 -8.01 1.60 -14.97
CA LEU A 236 -7.51 2.27 -13.77
C LEU A 236 -6.58 3.43 -14.10
N GLN A 237 -5.73 3.24 -15.12
CA GLN A 237 -4.81 4.23 -15.65
C GLN A 237 -5.57 5.47 -16.10
N ASP A 238 -6.55 5.31 -16.98
CA ASP A 238 -7.38 6.40 -17.51
C ASP A 238 -8.08 7.19 -16.40
N ARG A 239 -8.52 6.51 -15.33
CA ARG A 239 -9.15 7.16 -14.17
C ARG A 239 -8.14 7.92 -13.33
N LEU A 240 -6.95 7.36 -13.11
CA LEU A 240 -5.91 7.99 -12.31
C LEU A 240 -5.35 9.24 -13.01
N GLU A 241 -5.13 9.18 -14.32
CA GLU A 241 -4.55 10.26 -15.11
C GLU A 241 -5.41 11.52 -15.19
N GLN A 242 -6.73 11.41 -14.96
CA GLN A 242 -7.61 12.58 -14.84
C GLN A 242 -7.23 13.52 -13.67
N TYR A 243 -6.40 13.04 -12.73
CA TYR A 243 -6.03 13.79 -11.53
C TYR A 243 -4.56 14.20 -11.47
N LEU A 244 -3.72 13.69 -12.36
CA LEU A 244 -2.27 13.91 -12.43
C LEU A 244 -1.92 15.12 -13.31
#